data_AF-A0A1J4XYY2-F1
#
_entry.id   AF-A0A1J4XYY2-F1
#
_cell.length_a   1.000
_cell.length_b   1.000
_cell.length_c   1.000
_cell.angle_alpha   90.00
_cell.angle_beta   90.00
_cell.angle_gamma   90.00
#
_symmetry.space_group_name_H-M   'P 1'
#
loop_
_entity.id
_entity.type
_entity.pdbx_description
1 polymer ?
#
loop_
_entity_poly.entity_id
_entity_poly.type
_entity_poly.pdbx_seq_one_letter_code
_entity_poly.pdbx_strand_id
1 'polypeptide(L)'
;MHQIIRVLVFANDKEEALSNAGEVLDNLCENNRVFDYYSLFTDEDSTEVSGKGRWGDLPEAVLADSKEGKKLIEDGINYTKKEFIDNLKKIKRMIKKFSMEDLFNERSNKSTKNDKFDLSMFKHWLYLAGMYQGTAIWLYDQDGDGIKDAGYLKDVLDKWECNYDKNEKNPDIDKDVWVVPADVHC
;
A
#
# COMPACT_ATOMS: atom_id res chain seq x y z
N MET A 1 -3.54 -12.32 7.37
CA MET A 1 -3.55 -12.51 5.90
C MET A 1 -2.24 -11.95 5.37
N HIS A 2 -1.62 -12.51 4.33
CA HIS A 2 -0.35 -11.96 3.81
C HIS A 2 -0.58 -11.19 2.52
N GLN A 3 0.16 -10.09 2.34
CA GLN A 3 0.22 -9.33 1.11
C GLN A 3 1.64 -8.80 0.87
N ILE A 4 2.01 -8.58 -0.38
CA ILE A 4 3.28 -7.95 -0.71
C ILE A 4 3.02 -6.47 -0.93
N ILE A 5 3.62 -5.60 -0.12
CA ILE A 5 3.65 -4.16 -0.36
C ILE A 5 5.02 -3.73 -0.91
N ARG A 6 5.13 -2.49 -1.36
CA ARG A 6 6.41 -1.88 -1.73
C ARG A 6 6.57 -0.56 -1.00
N VAL A 7 7.79 -0.28 -0.56
CA VAL A 7 8.16 1.00 0.05
C VAL A 7 9.15 1.70 -0.87
N LEU A 8 8.87 2.96 -1.18
CA LEU A 8 9.78 3.85 -1.88
C LEU A 8 10.60 4.63 -0.86
N VAL A 9 11.93 4.52 -0.94
CA VAL A 9 12.84 5.19 -0.01
C VAL A 9 13.97 5.88 -0.76
N PHE A 10 14.50 6.95 -0.19
CA PHE A 10 15.67 7.65 -0.72
C PHE A 10 16.93 7.16 -0.01
N ALA A 11 17.91 6.68 -0.78
CA ALA A 11 19.15 6.10 -0.25
C ALA A 11 20.29 6.18 -1.27
N ASN A 12 21.53 6.21 -0.77
CA ASN A 12 22.75 6.23 -1.60
C ASN A 12 23.10 4.82 -2.12
N ASP A 13 22.70 3.78 -1.39
CA ASP A 13 22.98 2.40 -1.74
C ASP A 13 21.89 1.45 -1.24
N LYS A 14 22.07 0.16 -1.58
CA LYS A 14 21.12 -0.90 -1.28
C LYS A 14 20.96 -1.14 0.23
N GLU A 15 22.04 -1.03 1.01
CA GLU A 15 22.01 -1.29 2.45
C GLU A 15 21.25 -0.18 3.18
N GLU A 16 21.52 1.09 2.83
CA GLU A 16 20.77 2.23 3.33
C GLU A 16 19.29 2.14 2.91
N ALA A 17 18.99 1.68 1.69
CA ALA A 17 17.61 1.49 1.24
C ALA A 17 16.85 0.45 2.08
N LEU A 18 17.49 -0.69 2.39
CA LEU A 18 16.90 -1.71 3.25
C LEU A 18 16.68 -1.20 4.68
N SER A 19 17.66 -0.47 5.23
CA SER A 19 17.55 0.15 6.55
C SER A 19 16.39 1.14 6.61
N ASN A 20 16.31 2.08 5.67
CA ASN A 20 15.26 3.10 5.63
C ASN A 20 13.88 2.46 5.44
N ALA A 21 13.77 1.44 4.59
CA ALA A 21 12.50 0.72 4.41
C ALA A 21 12.09 -0.06 5.67
N GLY A 22 13.05 -0.62 6.41
CA GLY A 22 12.82 -1.24 7.71
C GLY A 22 12.20 -0.27 8.71
N GLU A 23 12.76 0.94 8.83
CA GLU A 23 12.21 1.98 9.72
C GLU A 23 10.77 2.36 9.36
N VAL A 24 10.46 2.44 8.06
CA VAL A 24 9.09 2.68 7.58
C VAL A 24 8.15 1.53 7.97
N LEU A 25 8.60 0.28 7.77
CA LEU A 25 7.80 -0.91 8.06
C LEU A 25 7.58 -1.11 9.56
N ASP A 26 8.59 -0.81 10.39
CA ASP A 26 8.48 -0.78 11.84
C ASP A 26 7.43 0.24 12.26
N ASN A 27 7.44 1.45 11.69
CA ASN A 27 6.40 2.46 11.96
C ASN A 27 4.99 1.99 11.54
N LEU A 28 4.88 1.31 10.40
CA LEU A 28 3.61 0.75 9.94
C LEU A 28 3.10 -0.38 10.86
N CYS A 29 3.98 -1.15 11.50
CA CYS A 29 3.59 -2.24 12.40
C CYS A 29 3.39 -1.80 13.85
N GLU A 30 4.27 -0.98 14.39
CA GLU A 30 4.31 -0.66 15.83
C GLU A 30 3.46 0.55 16.17
N ASN A 31 3.70 1.67 15.47
CA ASN A 31 3.11 2.97 15.80
C ASN A 31 1.70 3.09 15.23
N ASN A 32 1.57 2.88 13.93
CA ASN A 32 0.29 3.02 13.24
C ASN A 32 -0.56 1.73 13.30
N ARG A 33 0.07 0.58 13.62
CA ARG A 33 -0.54 -0.75 13.70
C ARG A 33 -1.42 -1.08 12.48
N VAL A 34 -0.89 -0.70 11.33
CA VAL A 34 -1.48 -0.93 10.01
C VAL A 34 -1.35 -2.41 9.63
N PHE A 35 -0.22 -3.01 10.02
CA PHE A 35 0.11 -4.42 9.83
C PHE A 35 0.55 -5.03 11.17
N ASP A 36 0.44 -6.35 11.31
CA ASP A 36 0.86 -7.05 12.53
C ASP A 36 2.37 -7.25 12.59
N TYR A 37 2.97 -7.64 11.45
CA TYR A 37 4.41 -7.84 11.26
C TYR A 37 4.76 -7.86 9.77
N TYR A 38 6.05 -7.83 9.46
CA TYR A 38 6.56 -7.94 8.09
C TYR A 38 7.78 -8.87 7.98
N SER A 39 8.12 -9.24 6.76
CA SER A 39 9.38 -9.87 6.38
C SER A 39 9.90 -9.21 5.11
N LEU A 40 11.18 -8.83 5.10
CA LEU A 40 11.86 -8.43 3.88
C LEU A 40 12.21 -9.67 3.06
N PHE A 41 12.52 -9.44 1.78
CA PHE A 41 12.96 -10.51 0.87
C PHE A 41 14.46 -10.80 0.99
N THR A 42 15.03 -10.67 2.19
CA THR A 42 16.40 -11.09 2.51
C THR A 42 16.41 -12.58 2.87
N ASP A 43 17.58 -13.22 2.82
CA ASP A 43 17.71 -14.62 3.29
C ASP A 43 17.50 -14.75 4.80
N GLU A 44 17.83 -13.70 5.56
CA GLU A 44 17.75 -13.69 7.02
C GLU A 44 16.30 -13.55 7.53
N ASP A 45 15.46 -12.78 6.83
CA ASP A 45 14.07 -12.50 7.27
C ASP A 45 13.04 -13.48 6.70
N SER A 46 13.42 -14.31 5.74
CA SER A 46 12.51 -15.23 5.07
C SER A 46 12.25 -16.49 5.88
N THR A 47 10.98 -16.91 5.95
CA THR A 47 10.56 -18.18 6.58
C THR A 47 9.80 -19.05 5.60
N GLU A 48 9.44 -20.29 5.96
CA GLU A 48 8.58 -21.13 5.11
C GLU A 48 7.19 -20.50 4.86
N VAL A 49 6.76 -19.57 5.70
CA VAL A 49 5.42 -18.97 5.66
C VAL A 49 5.41 -17.46 5.39
N SER A 50 6.58 -16.83 5.23
CA SER A 50 6.73 -15.40 4.92
C SER A 50 7.96 -15.10 4.03
N GLY A 51 7.95 -13.97 3.34
CA GLY A 51 9.07 -13.56 2.48
C GLY A 51 9.30 -14.56 1.33
N LYS A 52 10.57 -14.93 1.09
CA LYS A 52 10.94 -15.81 -0.04
C LYS A 52 10.27 -17.18 0.02
N GLY A 53 10.15 -17.79 1.20
CA GLY A 53 9.56 -19.14 1.31
C GLY A 53 8.09 -19.19 0.93
N ARG A 54 7.37 -18.07 1.06
CA ARG A 54 5.96 -17.94 0.65
C ARG A 54 5.78 -17.49 -0.79
N TRP A 55 6.52 -16.48 -1.21
CA TRP A 55 6.26 -15.74 -2.45
C TRP A 55 7.28 -16.01 -3.56
N GLY A 56 8.34 -16.77 -3.26
CA GLY A 56 9.48 -16.99 -4.13
C GLY A 56 10.46 -15.81 -4.13
N ASP A 57 11.37 -15.82 -5.09
CA ASP A 57 12.44 -14.82 -5.18
C ASP A 57 11.91 -13.50 -5.76
N LEU A 58 11.66 -12.54 -4.87
CA LEU A 58 11.60 -11.12 -5.20
C LEU A 58 12.93 -10.45 -4.83
N PRO A 59 13.29 -9.34 -5.50
CA PRO A 59 14.50 -8.61 -5.16
C PRO A 59 14.39 -8.01 -3.76
N GLU A 60 15.50 -7.95 -3.03
CA GLU A 60 15.57 -7.29 -1.72
C GLU A 60 15.33 -5.78 -1.83
N ALA A 61 16.03 -5.13 -2.76
CA ALA A 61 15.89 -3.71 -3.07
C ALA A 61 16.44 -3.44 -4.46
N VAL A 62 15.76 -2.59 -5.23
CA VAL A 62 16.17 -2.19 -6.59
C VAL A 62 15.94 -0.71 -6.82
N LEU A 63 16.75 -0.11 -7.68
CA LEU A 63 16.53 1.26 -8.14
C LEU A 63 15.17 1.40 -8.83
N ALA A 64 14.44 2.46 -8.50
CA ALA A 64 13.10 2.74 -9.02
C ALA A 64 13.06 2.92 -10.54
N ASP A 65 14.15 3.42 -11.12
CA ASP A 65 14.27 3.67 -12.56
C ASP A 65 14.68 2.41 -13.37
N SER A 66 15.12 1.36 -12.68
CA SER A 66 15.43 0.07 -13.29
C SER A 66 14.18 -0.60 -13.88
N LYS A 67 14.36 -1.56 -14.79
CA LYS A 67 13.24 -2.31 -15.36
C LYS A 67 12.41 -3.03 -14.30
N GLU A 68 13.08 -3.59 -13.29
CA GLU A 68 12.43 -4.33 -12.21
C GLU A 68 11.75 -3.39 -11.21
N GLY A 69 12.41 -2.29 -10.82
CA GLY A 69 11.83 -1.26 -9.95
C GLY A 69 10.56 -0.65 -10.55
N LYS A 70 10.59 -0.27 -11.84
CA LYS A 70 9.40 0.22 -12.56
C LYS A 70 8.24 -0.77 -12.52
N LYS A 71 8.51 -2.06 -12.71
CA LYS A 71 7.49 -3.10 -12.65
C LYS A 71 6.91 -3.22 -11.24
N LEU A 72 7.74 -3.22 -10.20
CA LEU A 72 7.28 -3.30 -8.81
C LEU A 72 6.39 -2.11 -8.43
N ILE A 73 6.75 -0.91 -8.87
CA ILE A 73 5.96 0.32 -8.69
C ILE A 73 4.64 0.24 -9.44
N GLU A 74 4.68 -0.14 -10.72
CA GLU A 74 3.49 -0.27 -11.56
C GLU A 74 2.51 -1.30 -10.98
N ASP A 75 3.01 -2.44 -10.53
CA ASP A 75 2.21 -3.46 -9.85
C ASP A 75 1.56 -2.87 -8.59
N GLY A 76 2.33 -2.20 -7.72
CA GLY A 76 1.83 -1.60 -6.48
C GLY A 76 0.72 -0.57 -6.69
N ILE A 77 0.90 0.37 -7.62
CA ILE A 77 -0.13 1.38 -7.92
C ILE A 77 -1.36 0.75 -8.59
N ASN A 78 -1.17 -0.26 -9.46
CA ASN A 78 -2.27 -0.96 -10.11
C ASN A 78 -3.10 -1.79 -9.12
N TYR A 79 -2.47 -2.45 -8.14
CA TYR A 79 -3.20 -3.17 -7.09
C TYR A 79 -4.00 -2.21 -6.20
N THR A 80 -3.39 -1.10 -5.76
CA THR A 80 -4.08 -0.05 -5.00
C THR A 80 -5.30 0.48 -5.77
N LYS A 81 -5.12 0.81 -7.05
CA LYS A 81 -6.21 1.27 -7.93
C LYS A 81 -7.30 0.22 -8.11
N LYS A 82 -6.93 -1.06 -8.27
CA LYS A 82 -7.87 -2.16 -8.43
C LYS A 82 -8.73 -2.32 -7.18
N GLU A 83 -8.14 -2.32 -5.99
CA GLU A 83 -8.87 -2.41 -4.72
C GLU A 83 -9.87 -1.26 -4.57
N PHE A 84 -9.44 -0.03 -4.85
CA PHE A 84 -10.33 1.14 -4.84
C PHE A 84 -11.52 0.96 -5.81
N ILE A 85 -11.25 0.60 -7.07
CA ILE A 85 -12.29 0.43 -8.09
C ILE A 85 -13.25 -0.71 -7.73
N ASP A 86 -12.74 -1.84 -7.25
CA ASP A 86 -13.57 -2.99 -6.91
C ASP A 86 -14.46 -2.71 -5.70
N ASN A 87 -13.97 -1.98 -4.70
CA ASN A 87 -14.79 -1.53 -3.58
C ASN A 87 -15.84 -0.50 -4.00
N LEU A 88 -15.49 0.46 -4.88
CA LEU A 88 -16.47 1.40 -5.45
C LEU A 88 -17.58 0.70 -6.25
N LYS A 89 -17.27 -0.35 -7.03
CA LYS A 89 -18.29 -1.14 -7.72
C LYS A 89 -19.26 -1.79 -6.74
N LYS A 90 -18.77 -2.35 -5.63
CA LYS A 90 -19.59 -2.96 -4.58
C LYS A 90 -20.48 -1.90 -3.91
N ILE A 91 -19.91 -0.76 -3.51
CA ILE A 91 -20.63 0.38 -2.93
C ILE A 91 -21.73 0.86 -3.89
N LYS A 92 -21.41 1.10 -5.15
CA LYS A 92 -22.36 1.57 -6.18
C LYS A 92 -23.52 0.59 -6.37
N ARG A 93 -23.25 -0.72 -6.32
CA ARG A 93 -24.30 -1.76 -6.39
C ARG A 93 -25.23 -1.67 -5.19
N MET A 94 -24.69 -1.47 -3.98
CA MET A 94 -25.49 -1.38 -2.76
C MET A 94 -26.34 -0.12 -2.70
N ILE A 95 -25.78 1.04 -3.04
CA ILE A 95 -26.50 2.32 -3.08
C ILE A 95 -27.67 2.28 -4.09
N LYS A 96 -27.53 1.54 -5.19
CA LYS A 96 -28.61 1.36 -6.15
C LYS A 96 -29.74 0.44 -5.66
N LYS A 97 -29.44 -0.45 -4.71
CA LYS A 97 -30.34 -1.53 -4.30
C LYS A 97 -31.09 -1.23 -3.00
N PHE A 98 -30.46 -0.51 -2.07
CA PHE A 98 -30.99 -0.28 -0.73
C PHE A 98 -31.13 1.20 -0.43
N SER A 99 -32.07 1.53 0.47
CA SER A 99 -32.24 2.88 0.97
C SER A 99 -31.04 3.27 1.86
N MET A 100 -30.85 4.57 2.08
CA MET A 100 -29.83 5.05 3.02
C MET A 100 -30.05 4.48 4.44
N GLU A 101 -31.31 4.37 4.88
CA GLU A 101 -31.67 3.78 6.18
C GLU A 101 -31.30 2.29 6.26
N ASP A 102 -31.54 1.53 5.20
CA ASP A 102 -31.18 0.11 5.14
C ASP A 102 -29.65 -0.08 5.17
N LEU A 103 -28.91 0.79 4.48
CA LEU A 103 -27.44 0.78 4.45
C LEU A 103 -26.83 1.22 5.78
N PHE A 104 -27.42 2.22 6.43
CA PHE A 104 -26.97 2.71 7.73
C PHE A 104 -27.16 1.65 8.82
N ASN A 105 -28.33 1.01 8.83
CA ASN A 105 -28.66 -0.06 9.78
C ASN A 105 -28.13 -1.45 9.37
N GLU A 106 -27.53 -1.56 8.19
CA GLU A 106 -27.00 -2.81 7.61
C GLU A 106 -28.06 -3.94 7.58
N ARG A 107 -29.32 -3.56 7.37
CA ARG A 107 -30.48 -4.46 7.41
C ARG A 107 -31.59 -3.97 6.50
N SER A 108 -32.25 -4.88 5.80
CA SER A 108 -33.43 -4.58 5.00
C SER A 108 -34.46 -5.71 5.09
N ASN A 109 -35.74 -5.37 5.18
CA ASN A 109 -36.82 -6.37 5.12
C ASN A 109 -37.00 -6.96 3.71
N LYS A 110 -36.34 -6.38 2.69
CA LYS A 110 -36.37 -6.80 1.29
C LYS A 110 -35.12 -7.59 0.88
N SER A 111 -34.20 -7.87 1.81
CA SER A 111 -32.93 -8.53 1.54
C SER A 111 -33.08 -10.04 1.28
N THR A 112 -32.41 -10.57 0.26
CA THR A 112 -32.14 -12.00 0.12
C THR A 112 -31.03 -12.46 1.10
N LYS A 113 -30.73 -13.77 1.18
CA LYS A 113 -29.63 -14.27 2.03
C LYS A 113 -28.27 -13.69 1.64
N ASN A 114 -27.98 -13.57 0.35
CA ASN A 114 -26.73 -12.98 -0.15
C ASN A 114 -26.65 -11.48 0.16
N ASP A 115 -27.79 -10.79 0.11
CA ASP A 115 -27.86 -9.37 0.41
C ASP A 115 -27.56 -9.04 1.86
N LYS A 116 -27.83 -9.95 2.80
CA LYS A 116 -27.52 -9.74 4.22
C LYS A 116 -26.01 -9.64 4.43
N PHE A 117 -25.24 -10.51 3.77
CA PHE A 117 -23.78 -10.43 3.83
C PHE A 117 -23.29 -9.11 3.22
N ASP A 118 -23.79 -8.77 2.02
CA ASP A 118 -23.39 -7.52 1.36
C ASP A 118 -23.74 -6.27 2.18
N LEU A 119 -24.90 -6.26 2.85
CA LEU A 119 -25.30 -5.19 3.77
C LEU A 119 -24.32 -5.08 4.94
N SER A 120 -23.95 -6.19 5.58
CA SER A 120 -22.96 -6.19 6.67
C SER A 120 -21.54 -5.80 6.24
N MET A 121 -21.24 -5.87 4.95
CA MET A 121 -19.94 -5.48 4.39
C MET A 121 -19.93 -4.05 3.84
N PHE A 122 -21.07 -3.38 3.76
CA PHE A 122 -21.18 -2.09 3.08
C PHE A 122 -20.29 -1.01 3.70
N LYS A 123 -20.35 -0.86 5.03
CA LYS A 123 -19.49 0.10 5.74
C LYS A 123 -18.02 -0.27 5.64
N HIS A 124 -17.71 -1.57 5.65
CA HIS A 124 -16.34 -2.04 5.44
C HIS A 124 -15.81 -1.67 4.05
N TRP A 125 -16.61 -1.80 2.98
CA TRP A 125 -16.18 -1.36 1.65
C TRP A 125 -15.99 0.15 1.56
N LEU A 126 -16.81 0.95 2.26
CA LEU A 126 -16.60 2.39 2.39
C LEU A 126 -15.26 2.69 3.09
N TYR A 127 -14.98 1.98 4.18
CA TYR A 127 -13.70 2.08 4.88
C TYR A 127 -12.54 1.76 3.93
N LEU A 128 -12.54 0.58 3.29
CA LEU A 128 -11.48 0.16 2.35
C LEU A 128 -11.29 1.15 1.20
N ALA A 129 -12.37 1.67 0.62
CA ALA A 129 -12.29 2.63 -0.48
C ALA A 129 -11.73 4.00 -0.04
N GLY A 130 -11.80 4.33 1.25
CA GLY A 130 -11.30 5.58 1.81
C GLY A 130 -9.95 5.46 2.51
N MET A 131 -9.28 4.31 2.47
CA MET A 131 -8.01 4.11 3.18
C MET A 131 -6.89 4.93 2.58
N TYR A 132 -6.09 5.54 3.44
CA TYR A 132 -4.85 6.23 3.08
C TYR A 132 -3.61 5.39 3.42
N GLN A 133 -3.77 4.42 4.34
CA GLN A 133 -2.81 3.41 4.74
C GLN A 133 -3.59 2.12 5.06
N GLY A 134 -2.95 0.96 4.89
CA GLY A 134 -3.47 -0.37 5.22
C GLY A 134 -3.76 -1.28 4.04
N THR A 135 -4.62 -2.27 4.24
CA THR A 135 -4.75 -3.43 3.33
C THR A 135 -5.24 -3.12 1.92
N ALA A 136 -5.83 -1.94 1.71
CA ALA A 136 -6.19 -1.46 0.37
C ALA A 136 -5.03 -0.75 -0.37
N ILE A 137 -3.92 -0.47 0.32
CA ILE A 137 -2.76 0.26 -0.19
C ILE A 137 -1.56 -0.69 -0.32
N TRP A 138 -0.96 -0.69 -1.50
CA TRP A 138 0.10 -1.63 -1.90
C TRP A 138 1.46 -0.97 -2.17
N LEU A 139 1.51 0.36 -2.10
CA LEU A 139 2.71 1.16 -2.35
C LEU A 139 2.75 2.31 -1.33
N TYR A 140 3.89 2.46 -0.67
CA TYR A 140 4.13 3.45 0.39
C TYR A 140 5.37 4.28 0.06
N ASP A 141 5.44 5.50 0.57
CA ASP A 141 6.62 6.34 0.50
C ASP A 141 7.52 6.20 1.75
N GLN A 142 8.54 7.03 1.83
CA GLN A 142 9.55 7.01 2.89
C GLN A 142 9.03 7.46 4.26
N ASP A 143 7.85 8.09 4.30
CA ASP A 143 7.20 8.55 5.52
C ASP A 143 6.13 7.54 5.99
N GLY A 144 5.95 6.44 5.23
CA GLY A 144 4.93 5.43 5.48
C GLY A 144 3.54 5.87 5.02
N ASP A 145 3.43 6.90 4.20
CA ASP A 145 2.17 7.32 3.60
C ASP A 145 1.84 6.48 2.36
N GLY A 146 0.56 6.13 2.22
CA GLY A 146 0.10 5.37 1.07
C GLY A 146 0.09 6.20 -0.21
N ILE A 147 0.73 5.69 -1.27
CA ILE A 147 0.72 6.29 -2.61
C ILE A 147 -0.56 5.88 -3.33
N LYS A 148 -1.50 6.83 -3.45
CA LYS A 148 -2.89 6.57 -3.86
C LYS A 148 -3.18 6.84 -5.34
N ASP A 149 -2.37 7.68 -5.97
CA ASP A 149 -2.58 8.12 -7.34
C ASP A 149 -1.27 8.45 -8.05
N ALA A 150 -1.37 8.68 -9.36
CA ALA A 150 -0.21 8.94 -10.21
C ALA A 150 0.46 10.30 -9.94
N GLY A 151 -0.28 11.28 -9.41
CA GLY A 151 0.29 12.58 -9.02
C GLY A 151 1.17 12.42 -7.80
N TYR A 152 0.65 11.79 -6.75
CA TYR A 152 1.41 11.46 -5.54
C TYR A 152 2.65 10.63 -5.89
N LEU A 153 2.50 9.59 -6.72
CA LEU A 153 3.64 8.76 -7.15
C LEU A 153 4.71 9.59 -7.86
N LYS A 154 4.30 10.49 -8.76
CA LYS A 154 5.24 11.38 -9.45
C LYS A 154 5.97 12.27 -8.44
N ASP A 155 5.25 12.84 -7.49
CA ASP A 155 5.85 13.71 -6.49
C ASP A 155 6.88 12.95 -5.63
N VAL A 156 6.60 11.70 -5.23
CA VAL A 156 7.58 10.85 -4.52
C VAL A 156 8.80 10.52 -5.39
N LEU A 157 8.61 10.16 -6.66
CA LEU A 157 9.72 9.85 -7.58
C LEU A 157 10.59 11.08 -7.89
N ASP A 158 9.99 12.26 -7.92
CA ASP A 158 10.67 13.55 -8.03
C ASP A 158 11.13 14.08 -6.64
N LYS A 159 11.07 13.23 -5.60
CA LYS A 159 11.52 13.50 -4.22
C LYS A 159 10.89 14.74 -3.60
N TRP A 160 9.63 15.00 -3.92
CA TRP A 160 8.90 16.16 -3.45
C TRP A 160 9.57 17.48 -3.85
N GLU A 161 10.21 17.56 -5.02
CA GLU A 161 10.85 18.79 -5.53
C GLU A 161 9.92 20.01 -5.43
N CYS A 162 8.61 19.81 -5.61
CA CYS A 162 7.59 20.86 -5.50
C CYS A 162 7.48 21.52 -4.10
N ASN A 163 7.99 20.89 -3.05
CA ASN A 163 7.94 21.41 -1.68
C ASN A 163 9.11 22.35 -1.35
N TYR A 164 10.12 22.45 -2.21
CA TYR A 164 11.32 23.23 -1.94
C TYR A 164 11.34 24.53 -2.74
N ASP A 165 11.60 25.64 -2.05
CA ASP A 165 11.88 26.92 -2.71
C ASP A 165 13.21 26.86 -3.47
N LYS A 166 13.38 27.71 -4.49
CA LYS A 166 14.62 27.77 -5.30
C LYS A 166 15.92 27.96 -4.50
N ASN A 167 15.81 28.44 -3.26
CA ASN A 167 16.93 28.70 -2.36
C ASN A 167 17.12 27.61 -1.31
N GLU A 168 16.20 26.64 -1.20
CA GLU A 168 16.27 25.52 -0.28
C GLU A 168 16.63 24.25 -1.06
N LYS A 169 17.70 23.58 -0.65
CA LYS A 169 18.12 22.33 -1.29
C LYS A 169 17.36 21.18 -0.64
N ASN A 170 16.66 20.40 -1.44
CA ASN A 170 16.10 19.12 -1.01
C ASN A 170 17.24 18.23 -0.45
N PRO A 171 17.16 17.77 0.81
CA PRO A 171 18.20 16.98 1.44
C PRO A 171 18.47 15.65 0.73
N ASP A 172 17.48 15.10 0.03
CA ASP A 172 17.56 13.80 -0.64
C ASP A 172 17.82 13.93 -2.16
N ILE A 173 18.05 15.14 -2.67
CA ILE A 173 18.21 15.38 -4.11
C ILE A 173 19.35 14.57 -4.75
N ASP A 174 20.40 14.30 -3.98
CA ASP A 174 21.58 13.56 -4.44
C ASP A 174 21.46 12.03 -4.23
N LYS A 175 20.44 11.56 -3.50
CA LYS A 175 20.20 10.12 -3.27
C LYS A 175 19.50 9.47 -4.46
N ASP A 176 19.47 8.15 -4.54
CA ASP A 176 18.61 7.45 -5.50
C ASP A 176 17.27 7.10 -4.87
N VAL A 177 16.24 6.87 -5.70
CA VAL A 177 14.96 6.32 -5.25
C VAL A 177 15.01 4.80 -5.40
N TRP A 178 14.76 4.09 -4.31
CA TRP A 178 14.77 2.64 -4.25
C TRP A 178 13.36 2.10 -3.99
N VAL A 179 13.10 0.88 -4.47
CA VAL A 179 11.87 0.12 -4.21
C VAL A 179 12.23 -1.11 -3.41
N VAL A 180 11.64 -1.23 -2.22
CA VAL A 180 11.84 -2.37 -1.33
C VAL A 180 10.50 -3.10 -1.19
N PRO A 181 10.34 -4.32 -1.74
CA PRO A 181 9.16 -5.13 -1.48
C PRO A 181 9.24 -5.72 -0.08
N ALA A 182 8.08 -5.86 0.57
CA ALA A 182 7.95 -6.50 1.87
C ALA A 182 6.69 -7.37 1.89
N ASP A 183 6.79 -8.54 2.51
CA ASP A 183 5.64 -9.38 2.84
C ASP A 183 5.10 -8.94 4.20
N VAL A 184 3.86 -8.45 4.25
CA VAL A 184 3.23 -7.96 5.48
C VAL A 184 2.03 -8.82 5.85
N HIS A 185 1.83 -9.01 7.15
CA HIS A 185 0.65 -9.64 7.71
C HIS A 185 -0.38 -8.60 8.15
N CYS A 186 -1.65 -8.83 7.79
CA CYS A 186 -2.81 -7.99 8.12
C CYS A 186 -3.99 -8.75 8.72
#